data_AF-B0CGA2-F1
#
_entry.id   AF-B0CGA2-F1
#
_cell.length_a   1.000
_cell.length_b   1.000
_cell.length_c   1.000
_cell.angle_alpha   90.00
_cell.angle_beta   90.00
_cell.angle_gamma   90.00
#
_symmetry.space_group_name_H-M   'P 1'
#
loop_
_entity.id
_entity.type
_entity.pdbx_description
1 polymer ?
#
loop_
_entity_poly.entity_id
_entity_poly.type
_entity_poly.pdbx_seq_one_letter_code
_entity_poly.pdbx_strand_id
1 'polypeptide(L)'
;MYIIQSANLMARGILTDQSASLMIRGRWFRPGPAFAQSLRQIAIEFCEESLSQGRQYILIEFPLYFMAWRRFRPNQETQAQSSKSLKFTVNPQQVRPTTYQWSPAFTKPTFPNKQFSQSDRDKERIKTPKLGGAGIDHVLIKQCKAELAIHIGPMADYITEQTLNNSAQLSSEQLIAALAAHIPNTKAGLLFRWTLTKKMQDLNNKHV
;
A
#
# COMPACT_ATOMS: atom_id res chain seq x y z
N MET A 1 -23.45 -10.56 -3.35
CA MET A 1 -22.13 -10.19 -2.78
C MET A 1 -22.25 -8.86 -2.02
N TYR A 2 -21.48 -8.61 -0.96
CA TYR A 2 -21.49 -7.31 -0.25
C TYR A 2 -20.16 -6.58 -0.48
N ILE A 3 -20.25 -5.33 -0.93
CA ILE A 3 -19.13 -4.40 -1.04
C ILE A 3 -19.26 -3.37 0.08
N ILE A 4 -18.21 -3.18 0.87
CA ILE A 4 -18.19 -2.24 2.00
C ILE A 4 -17.07 -1.24 1.78
N GLN A 5 -17.36 0.05 1.85
CA GLN A 5 -16.33 1.08 1.80
C GLN A 5 -15.51 1.06 3.09
N SER A 6 -14.18 1.10 2.96
CA SER A 6 -13.25 1.13 4.09
C SER A 6 -13.51 2.32 5.03
N ALA A 7 -13.89 3.48 4.49
CA ALA A 7 -14.25 4.67 5.27
C ALA A 7 -15.35 4.39 6.31
N ASN A 8 -16.36 3.59 5.95
CA ASN A 8 -17.44 3.22 6.87
C ASN A 8 -16.96 2.30 8.00
N LEU A 9 -15.95 1.48 7.75
CA LEU A 9 -15.35 0.60 8.76
C LEU A 9 -14.37 1.36 9.65
N MET A 10 -13.61 2.30 9.08
CA MET A 10 -12.72 3.20 9.82
C MET A 10 -13.50 4.14 10.75
N ALA A 11 -14.59 4.76 10.26
CA ALA A 11 -15.47 5.61 11.07
C ALA A 11 -16.08 4.87 12.28
N ARG A 12 -16.17 3.53 12.20
CA ARG A 12 -16.66 2.67 13.28
C ARG A 12 -15.54 2.11 14.16
N GLY A 13 -14.27 2.45 13.89
CA GLY A 13 -13.11 1.90 14.58
C GLY A 13 -12.90 0.40 14.39
N ILE A 14 -13.56 -0.20 13.39
CA ILE A 14 -13.49 -1.65 13.11
C ILE A 14 -12.23 -1.99 12.32
N LEU A 15 -11.85 -1.09 11.42
CA LEU A 15 -10.67 -1.24 10.57
C LEU A 15 -9.54 -0.39 11.12
N THR A 16 -8.57 -1.03 11.76
CA THR A 16 -7.27 -0.43 12.11
C THR A 16 -6.19 -1.14 11.30
N ASP A 17 -5.14 -0.42 10.90
CA ASP A 17 -4.06 -0.94 10.03
C ASP A 17 -3.30 -2.15 10.61
N GLN A 18 -3.56 -2.52 11.87
CA GLN A 18 -2.90 -3.64 12.56
C GLN A 18 -3.85 -4.82 12.81
N SER A 19 -5.12 -4.73 12.42
CA SER A 19 -6.11 -5.79 12.70
C SER A 19 -5.95 -6.98 11.77
N ALA A 20 -5.41 -8.09 12.29
CA ALA A 20 -5.30 -9.36 11.57
C ALA A 20 -6.67 -10.05 11.30
N SER A 21 -7.74 -9.56 11.94
CA SER A 21 -9.10 -10.05 11.73
C SER A 21 -10.13 -8.97 12.06
N LEU A 22 -11.32 -9.08 11.46
CA LEU A 22 -12.46 -8.23 11.74
C LEU A 22 -13.69 -9.09 12.02
N MET A 23 -14.60 -8.58 12.86
CA MET A 23 -15.87 -9.24 13.13
C MET A 23 -17.02 -8.41 12.56
N ILE A 24 -17.78 -8.97 11.62
CA ILE A 24 -18.98 -8.34 11.05
C ILE A 24 -20.16 -9.29 11.26
N ARG A 25 -21.21 -8.80 11.93
CA ARG A 25 -22.43 -9.56 12.21
C ARG A 25 -22.14 -10.93 12.87
N GLY A 26 -21.24 -10.95 13.85
CA GLY A 26 -20.83 -12.16 14.56
C GLY A 26 -20.02 -13.17 13.72
N ARG A 27 -19.55 -12.78 12.54
CA ARG A 27 -18.69 -13.59 11.68
C ARG A 27 -17.30 -12.99 11.62
N TRP A 28 -16.29 -13.83 11.79
CA TRP A 28 -14.88 -13.44 11.69
C TRP A 28 -14.41 -13.49 10.25
N PHE A 29 -13.66 -12.47 9.87
CA PHE A 29 -13.02 -12.34 8.58
C PHE A 29 -11.56 -11.98 8.78
N ARG A 30 -10.71 -12.45 7.87
CA ARG A 30 -9.28 -12.11 7.83
C ARG A 30 -8.91 -11.51 6.47
N PRO A 31 -7.88 -10.66 6.40
CA PRO A 31 -7.38 -10.12 5.14
C PRO A 31 -7.07 -11.24 4.15
N GLY A 32 -7.29 -10.96 2.87
CA GLY A 32 -7.01 -11.88 1.76
C GLY A 32 -6.40 -11.12 0.58
N PRO A 33 -6.63 -11.57 -0.66
CA PRO A 33 -6.02 -10.94 -1.83
C PRO A 33 -6.50 -9.49 -2.00
N ALA A 34 -5.57 -8.65 -2.48
CA ALA A 34 -5.82 -7.28 -2.85
C ALA A 34 -5.77 -7.12 -4.37
N PHE A 35 -6.57 -6.20 -4.88
CA PHE A 35 -6.75 -5.93 -6.30
C PHE A 35 -6.60 -4.44 -6.55
N ALA A 36 -5.87 -4.05 -7.59
CA ALA A 36 -5.83 -2.65 -8.02
C ALA A 36 -7.25 -2.14 -8.33
N GLN A 37 -7.49 -0.83 -8.19
CA GLN A 37 -8.82 -0.26 -8.43
C GLN A 37 -9.34 -0.50 -9.86
N SER A 38 -8.44 -0.55 -10.85
CA SER A 38 -8.75 -0.89 -12.24
C SER A 38 -9.24 -2.34 -12.43
N LEU A 39 -8.93 -3.24 -11.50
CA LEU A 39 -9.30 -4.66 -11.54
C LEU A 39 -10.57 -4.95 -10.72
N ARG A 40 -11.45 -3.96 -10.57
CA ARG A 40 -12.69 -4.09 -9.79
C ARG A 40 -13.54 -5.29 -10.23
N GLN A 41 -13.68 -5.50 -11.54
CA GLN A 41 -14.49 -6.59 -12.08
C GLN A 41 -13.89 -7.96 -11.74
N ILE A 42 -12.58 -8.11 -11.90
CA ILE A 42 -11.85 -9.33 -11.50
C ILE A 42 -12.00 -9.59 -9.99
N ALA A 43 -11.98 -8.55 -9.16
CA ALA A 43 -12.16 -8.70 -7.72
C ALA A 43 -13.58 -9.20 -7.36
N ILE A 44 -14.59 -8.77 -8.12
CA ILE A 44 -15.98 -9.24 -8.00
C ILE A 44 -16.06 -10.71 -8.43
N GLU A 45 -15.57 -11.04 -9.62
CA GLU A 45 -15.56 -12.40 -10.16
C GLU A 45 -14.85 -13.38 -9.23
N PHE A 46 -13.69 -13.00 -8.70
CA PHE A 46 -12.96 -13.79 -7.70
C PHE A 46 -13.82 -14.14 -6.47
N CYS A 47 -14.60 -13.18 -5.99
CA CYS A 47 -15.47 -13.37 -4.82
C CYS A 47 -16.69 -14.24 -5.16
N GLU A 48 -17.23 -14.13 -6.37
CA GLU A 48 -18.35 -14.94 -6.85
C GLU A 48 -17.95 -16.40 -7.10
N GLU A 49 -16.80 -16.61 -7.72
CA GLU A 49 -16.20 -17.95 -7.89
C GLU A 49 -15.88 -18.57 -6.53
N SER A 50 -15.31 -17.79 -5.60
CA SER A 50 -15.09 -18.26 -4.24
C SER A 50 -16.38 -18.66 -3.53
N LEU A 51 -17.49 -17.95 -3.80
CA LEU A 51 -18.80 -18.25 -3.24
C LEU A 51 -19.36 -19.58 -3.77
N SER A 52 -19.18 -19.89 -5.06
CA SER A 52 -19.59 -21.19 -5.62
C SER A 52 -18.81 -22.36 -4.99
N GLN A 53 -17.58 -22.11 -4.54
CA GLN A 53 -16.76 -23.06 -3.77
C GLN A 53 -17.11 -23.12 -2.27
N GLY A 54 -18.19 -22.46 -1.83
CA GLY A 54 -18.62 -22.43 -0.43
C GLY A 54 -17.76 -21.53 0.47
N ARG A 55 -16.87 -20.71 -0.09
CA ARG A 55 -16.08 -19.73 0.65
C ARG A 55 -16.80 -18.40 0.67
N GLN A 56 -16.82 -17.74 1.82
CA GLN A 56 -17.47 -16.43 1.94
C GLN A 56 -16.42 -15.33 2.02
N TYR A 57 -16.57 -14.34 1.15
CA TYR A 57 -15.74 -13.14 1.13
C TYR A 57 -16.61 -11.89 1.30
N ILE A 58 -15.99 -10.85 1.83
CA ILE A 58 -16.49 -9.48 1.71
C ILE A 58 -15.43 -8.68 0.94
N LEU A 59 -15.88 -7.83 0.03
CA LEU A 59 -14.97 -6.96 -0.70
C LEU A 59 -14.96 -5.58 -0.02
N ILE A 60 -13.79 -5.17 0.44
CA ILE A 60 -13.60 -3.86 1.08
C ILE A 60 -12.91 -2.93 0.08
N GLU A 61 -13.54 -1.78 -0.19
CA GLU A 61 -13.02 -0.76 -1.09
C GLU A 61 -12.16 0.25 -0.32
N PHE A 62 -10.89 0.36 -0.70
CA PHE A 62 -9.95 1.38 -0.26
C PHE A 62 -9.75 2.41 -1.36
N PRO A 63 -9.23 3.61 -1.05
CA PRO A 63 -9.05 4.66 -2.05
C PRO A 63 -8.23 4.26 -3.28
N LEU A 64 -7.30 3.32 -3.13
CA LEU A 64 -6.37 2.91 -4.20
C LEU A 64 -6.54 1.45 -4.66
N TYR A 65 -7.31 0.64 -3.93
CA TYR A 65 -7.39 -0.81 -4.17
C TYR A 65 -8.63 -1.43 -3.52
N PHE A 66 -8.95 -2.67 -3.88
CA PHE A 66 -9.94 -3.51 -3.21
C PHE A 66 -9.23 -4.62 -2.45
N MET A 67 -9.79 -5.05 -1.32
CA MET A 67 -9.30 -6.22 -0.59
C MET A 67 -10.43 -7.20 -0.30
N ALA A 68 -10.25 -8.45 -0.68
CA ALA A 68 -11.18 -9.51 -0.39
C ALA A 68 -10.87 -10.13 0.98
N TRP A 69 -11.74 -9.93 1.95
CA TRP A 69 -11.60 -10.48 3.29
C TRP A 69 -12.34 -11.80 3.40
N ARG A 70 -11.62 -12.87 3.75
CA ARG A 70 -12.15 -14.24 3.79
C ARG A 70 -12.77 -14.53 5.16
N ARG A 71 -13.98 -15.07 5.18
CA ARG A 71 -14.60 -15.61 6.40
C ARG A 71 -13.78 -16.78 6.92
N PHE A 72 -13.51 -16.78 8.22
CA PHE A 72 -12.95 -17.94 8.90
C PHE A 72 -13.71 -18.19 10.20
N ARG A 73 -13.52 -19.39 10.76
CA ARG A 73 -13.98 -19.72 12.11
C ARG A 73 -12.72 -19.80 12.96
N PRO A 74 -12.51 -18.91 13.95
CA PRO A 74 -11.41 -19.08 14.89
C PRO A 74 -11.58 -20.44 15.58
N ASN A 75 -10.48 -21.17 15.74
CA ASN A 75 -10.51 -22.41 16.49
C ASN A 75 -10.80 -22.06 17.97
N GLN A 76 -11.67 -22.82 18.65
CA GLN A 76 -12.17 -22.45 19.99
C GLN A 76 -11.04 -22.27 21.02
N GLU A 77 -9.88 -22.93 20.86
CA GLU A 77 -8.73 -22.81 21.75
C GLU A 77 -8.09 -21.42 21.77
N THR A 78 -8.20 -20.63 20.69
CA THR A 78 -7.57 -19.29 20.62
C THR A 78 -8.45 -18.19 21.24
N GLN A 79 -9.69 -18.51 21.61
CA GLN A 79 -10.66 -17.52 22.10
C GLN A 79 -10.48 -17.16 23.59
N ALA A 80 -9.70 -17.94 24.34
CA ALA A 80 -9.43 -17.67 25.76
C ALA A 80 -8.47 -16.49 26.00
N GLN A 81 -7.69 -16.05 25.00
CA GLN A 81 -6.67 -15.00 25.16
C GLN A 81 -7.05 -13.64 24.55
N SER A 82 -8.18 -13.52 23.85
CA SER A 82 -8.62 -12.28 23.20
C SER A 82 -9.99 -11.80 23.69
N SER A 83 -10.20 -11.83 25.00
CA SER A 83 -11.36 -11.25 25.68
C SER A 83 -11.20 -9.74 25.87
N LYS A 84 -10.94 -9.02 24.77
CA LYS A 84 -11.20 -7.58 24.63
C LYS A 84 -11.89 -7.32 23.29
N SER A 85 -13.03 -7.97 23.07
CA SER A 85 -13.89 -7.74 21.89
C SER A 85 -15.21 -7.12 22.34
N LEU A 86 -15.39 -5.85 21.98
CA LEU A 86 -16.61 -5.08 22.20
C LEU A 86 -17.78 -5.74 21.43
N LYS A 87 -18.79 -6.20 22.18
CA LYS A 87 -20.05 -6.69 21.63
C LYS A 87 -20.90 -5.50 21.19
N PHE A 88 -21.05 -5.27 19.90
CA PHE A 88 -22.03 -4.33 19.36
C PHE A 88 -23.06 -5.05 18.48
N THR A 89 -24.32 -4.93 18.88
CA THR A 89 -25.49 -5.39 18.14
C THR A 89 -25.85 -4.34 17.09
N VAL A 90 -25.90 -4.74 15.81
CA VAL A 90 -26.28 -3.86 14.70
C VAL A 90 -27.76 -4.09 14.36
N ASN A 91 -28.57 -3.04 14.42
CA ASN A 91 -29.97 -3.04 14.01
C ASN A 91 -30.10 -2.78 12.49
N PRO A 92 -30.85 -3.56 11.68
CA PRO A 92 -30.80 -3.50 10.21
C PRO A 92 -31.62 -2.40 9.52
N GLN A 93 -32.26 -1.47 10.23
CA GLN A 93 -33.40 -0.72 9.68
C GLN A 93 -33.16 0.69 9.13
N GLN A 94 -31.90 1.12 8.92
CA GLN A 94 -31.64 2.41 8.27
C GLN A 94 -30.65 2.26 7.11
N VAL A 95 -31.18 1.87 5.96
CA VAL A 95 -30.58 2.17 4.67
C VAL A 95 -31.62 2.97 3.89
N ARG A 96 -31.50 4.30 3.91
CA ARG A 96 -32.11 5.16 2.88
C ARG A 96 -31.02 5.48 1.86
N PRO A 97 -31.31 5.43 0.55
CA PRO A 97 -30.41 5.93 -0.46
C PRO A 97 -30.40 7.46 -0.37
N THR A 98 -29.32 8.03 0.18
CA THR A 98 -29.10 9.47 0.04
C THR A 98 -28.50 9.71 -1.33
N THR A 99 -29.36 10.07 -2.28
CA THR A 99 -28.94 10.70 -3.54
C THR A 99 -28.23 12.00 -3.21
N TYR A 100 -26.90 12.01 -3.26
CA TYR A 100 -26.13 13.25 -3.22
C TYR A 100 -26.05 13.81 -4.64
N GLN A 101 -26.83 14.86 -4.87
CA GLN A 101 -26.74 15.74 -6.03
C GLN A 101 -25.38 16.47 -5.95
N TRP A 102 -24.45 16.12 -6.84
CA TRP A 102 -23.19 16.85 -7.02
C TRP A 102 -23.47 18.18 -7.72
N SER A 103 -23.27 19.28 -7.02
CA SER A 103 -23.08 20.62 -7.63
C SER A 103 -21.58 20.84 -7.84
N PRO A 104 -21.11 21.30 -9.00
CA PRO A 104 -19.70 21.55 -9.24
C PRO A 104 -19.35 22.94 -8.68
N ALA A 105 -18.76 23.00 -7.49
CA ALA A 105 -17.98 24.16 -7.06
C ALA A 105 -16.50 23.80 -7.16
N PHE A 106 -15.96 23.94 -8.37
CA PHE A 106 -14.55 23.78 -8.66
C PHE A 106 -13.82 25.04 -8.19
N THR A 107 -13.45 25.12 -6.91
CA THR A 107 -12.42 26.05 -6.46
C THR A 107 -11.06 25.39 -6.64
N LYS A 108 -10.32 25.88 -7.65
CA LYS A 108 -8.91 25.59 -7.91
C LYS A 108 -8.11 25.58 -6.59
N PRO A 109 -7.35 24.53 -6.28
CA PRO A 109 -6.24 24.66 -5.35
C PRO A 109 -5.14 25.50 -6.02
N THR A 110 -5.04 26.76 -5.60
CA THR A 110 -3.90 27.63 -5.87
C THR A 110 -2.70 27.06 -5.11
N PHE A 111 -1.79 26.42 -5.86
CA PHE A 111 -0.46 26.10 -5.34
C PHE A 111 0.33 27.40 -5.12
N PRO A 112 0.91 27.64 -3.94
CA PRO A 112 1.87 28.71 -3.78
C PRO A 112 3.14 28.35 -4.56
N ASN A 113 3.33 29.06 -5.68
CA ASN A 113 4.55 29.17 -6.44
C ASN A 113 5.65 29.76 -5.53
N LYS A 114 6.52 28.90 -4.97
CA LYS A 114 7.75 29.36 -4.30
C LYS A 114 8.84 29.44 -5.35
N GLN A 115 9.00 30.63 -5.90
CA GLN A 115 10.15 31.03 -6.70
C GLN A 115 11.44 30.76 -5.91
N PHE A 116 12.32 30.01 -6.55
CA PHE A 116 13.69 29.83 -6.16
C PHE A 116 14.43 31.12 -6.51
N SER A 117 14.84 31.90 -5.52
CA SER A 117 15.79 33.00 -5.71
C SER A 117 17.17 32.51 -5.27
N GLN A 118 18.09 32.46 -6.23
CA GLN A 118 19.53 32.36 -6.00
C GLN A 118 20.01 33.57 -5.18
N SER A 119 20.80 33.31 -4.16
CA SER A 119 21.79 34.25 -3.64
C SER A 119 22.98 33.46 -3.10
N ASP A 120 24.12 33.70 -3.74
CA ASP A 120 25.47 33.34 -3.30
C ASP A 120 25.72 33.60 -1.81
N ARG A 121 26.38 32.67 -1.11
CA ARG A 121 27.80 32.81 -0.74
C ARG A 121 28.33 31.63 0.10
N ASP A 122 29.48 31.15 -0.38
CA ASP A 122 30.70 30.71 0.31
C ASP A 122 30.75 29.46 1.23
N LYS A 123 31.49 28.47 0.68
CA LYS A 123 32.64 27.72 1.25
C LYS A 123 32.50 27.02 2.63
N GLU A 124 32.41 25.69 2.57
CA GLU A 124 33.44 24.75 3.10
C GLU A 124 33.09 23.32 2.62
N ARG A 125 33.78 22.79 1.61
CA ARG A 125 34.94 21.90 1.75
C ARG A 125 34.70 20.67 2.65
N ILE A 126 33.98 19.68 2.11
CA ILE A 126 34.36 18.27 2.31
C ILE A 126 34.50 17.63 0.93
N LYS A 127 35.72 17.14 0.67
CA LYS A 127 36.13 16.42 -0.53
C LYS A 127 35.52 15.01 -0.53
N THR A 128 34.71 14.72 -1.56
CA THR A 128 34.68 13.52 -2.45
C THR A 128 34.93 12.11 -1.86
N PRO A 129 34.20 11.07 -2.31
CA PRO A 129 34.46 10.56 -3.65
C PRO A 129 33.26 10.65 -4.58
N LYS A 130 33.54 11.34 -5.68
CA LYS A 130 32.83 11.29 -6.94
C LYS A 130 33.05 9.88 -7.52
N LEU A 131 32.11 8.96 -7.30
CA LEU A 131 31.89 7.80 -8.18
C LEU A 131 30.73 8.21 -9.09
N GLY A 132 30.99 8.61 -10.32
CA GLY A 132 31.20 7.64 -11.39
C GLY A 132 29.85 7.42 -12.06
N GLY A 133 29.51 8.31 -13.00
CA GLY A 133 28.32 8.15 -13.82
C GLY A 133 28.42 6.85 -14.60
N ALA A 134 27.54 5.92 -14.30
CA ALA A 134 27.21 4.75 -15.08
C ALA A 134 25.75 4.44 -14.76
N GLY A 135 24.99 4.05 -15.77
CA GLY A 135 23.56 3.76 -15.63
C GLY A 135 23.27 2.86 -14.43
N ILE A 136 22.06 3.00 -13.89
CA ILE A 136 21.56 2.18 -12.77
C ILE A 136 21.87 0.71 -13.07
N ASP A 137 22.63 0.07 -12.18
CA ASP A 137 23.04 -1.32 -12.36
C ASP A 137 21.82 -2.23 -12.46
N HIS A 138 21.79 -3.09 -13.48
CA HIS A 138 20.74 -4.08 -13.69
C HIS A 138 20.61 -5.04 -12.48
N VAL A 139 21.69 -5.25 -11.72
CA VAL A 139 21.66 -6.00 -10.46
C VAL A 139 20.80 -5.29 -9.41
N LEU A 140 20.95 -3.97 -9.27
CA LEU A 140 20.13 -3.17 -8.35
C LEU A 140 18.66 -3.19 -8.78
N ILE A 141 18.38 -3.05 -10.07
CA ILE A 141 17.00 -3.09 -10.59
C ILE A 141 16.32 -4.42 -10.23
N LYS A 142 17.03 -5.55 -10.41
CA LYS A 142 16.51 -6.86 -10.01
C LYS A 142 16.24 -6.96 -8.50
N GLN A 143 17.13 -6.40 -7.67
CA GLN A 143 16.94 -6.39 -6.22
C GLN A 143 15.77 -5.51 -5.81
N CYS A 144 15.64 -4.33 -6.41
CA CYS A 144 14.49 -3.45 -6.23
C CYS A 144 13.20 -4.17 -6.58
N LYS A 145 13.12 -4.85 -7.74
CA LYS A 145 11.94 -5.63 -8.15
C LYS A 145 11.61 -6.73 -7.14
N ALA A 146 12.60 -7.52 -6.74
CA ALA A 146 12.40 -8.63 -5.80
C ALA A 146 11.93 -8.16 -4.42
N GLU A 147 12.59 -7.14 -3.85
CA GLU A 147 12.21 -6.58 -2.54
C GLU A 147 10.87 -5.85 -2.59
N LEU A 148 10.60 -5.12 -3.69
CA LEU A 148 9.35 -4.41 -3.87
C LEU A 148 8.19 -5.41 -4.02
N ALA A 149 8.41 -6.56 -4.66
CA ALA A 149 7.41 -7.62 -4.80
C ALA A 149 6.96 -8.21 -3.44
N ILE A 150 7.82 -8.17 -2.41
CA ILE A 150 7.44 -8.59 -1.04
C ILE A 150 6.36 -7.66 -0.48
N HIS A 151 6.37 -6.38 -0.85
CA HIS A 151 5.50 -5.35 -0.28
C HIS A 151 4.26 -5.04 -1.12
N ILE A 152 4.39 -5.08 -2.45
CA ILE A 152 3.30 -4.70 -3.37
C ILE A 152 2.99 -5.79 -4.42
N GLY A 153 3.59 -6.97 -4.29
CA GLY A 153 3.28 -8.13 -5.10
C GLY A 153 3.70 -8.00 -6.57
N PRO A 154 2.97 -8.64 -7.51
CA PRO A 154 3.37 -8.73 -8.91
C PRO A 154 3.39 -7.38 -9.64
N MET A 155 2.87 -6.30 -9.04
CA MET A 155 2.97 -4.95 -9.60
C MET A 155 4.37 -4.35 -9.50
N ALA A 156 5.28 -4.96 -8.73
CA ALA A 156 6.64 -4.46 -8.54
C ALA A 156 7.39 -4.24 -9.85
N ASP A 157 7.22 -5.13 -10.83
CA ASP A 157 7.88 -5.01 -12.13
C ASP A 157 7.42 -3.76 -12.87
N TYR A 158 6.09 -3.59 -12.98
CA TYR A 158 5.47 -2.45 -13.63
C TYR A 158 5.87 -1.12 -12.96
N ILE A 159 5.80 -1.04 -11.62
CA ILE A 159 6.15 0.19 -10.91
C ILE A 159 7.64 0.51 -11.09
N THR A 160 8.51 -0.49 -11.04
CA THR A 160 9.95 -0.26 -11.24
C THR A 160 10.24 0.29 -12.63
N GLU A 161 9.62 -0.27 -13.66
CA GLU A 161 9.78 0.21 -15.05
C GLU A 161 9.19 1.61 -15.25
N GLN A 162 8.02 1.89 -14.66
CA GLN A 162 7.43 3.23 -14.69
C GLN A 162 8.33 4.27 -14.02
N THR A 163 8.90 3.97 -12.85
CA THR A 163 9.80 4.88 -12.14
C THR A 163 11.08 5.13 -12.93
N LEU A 164 11.63 4.10 -13.58
CA LEU A 164 12.81 4.24 -14.45
C LEU A 164 12.51 5.08 -15.70
N ASN A 165 11.35 4.85 -16.34
CA ASN A 165 10.95 5.58 -17.55
C ASN A 165 10.64 7.05 -17.26
N ASN A 166 10.06 7.35 -16.10
CA ASN A 166 9.71 8.73 -15.71
C ASN A 166 10.92 9.54 -15.24
N SER A 167 12.09 8.93 -15.06
CA SER A 167 13.26 9.63 -14.54
C SER A 167 14.55 8.99 -15.07
N ALA A 168 14.97 9.44 -16.25
CA ALA A 168 16.09 8.88 -17.01
C ALA A 168 17.49 9.04 -16.34
N GLN A 169 17.60 9.74 -15.20
CA GLN A 169 18.86 10.00 -14.51
C GLN A 169 18.74 9.88 -12.98
N LEU A 170 18.03 8.88 -12.47
CA LEU A 170 18.00 8.65 -11.02
C LEU A 170 19.30 8.02 -10.53
N SER A 171 19.83 8.56 -9.42
CA SER A 171 20.80 7.81 -8.64
C SER A 171 20.15 6.59 -7.98
N SER A 172 20.97 5.62 -7.56
CA SER A 172 20.48 4.42 -6.87
C SER A 172 19.64 4.75 -5.63
N GLU A 173 20.05 5.75 -4.85
CA GLU A 173 19.31 6.21 -3.66
C GLU A 173 17.98 6.87 -4.03
N GLN A 174 17.96 7.67 -5.10
CA GLN A 174 16.74 8.32 -5.57
C GLN A 174 15.74 7.30 -6.12
N LEU A 175 16.20 6.26 -6.82
CA LEU A 175 15.37 5.16 -7.26
C LEU A 175 14.73 4.44 -6.06
N ILE A 176 15.52 4.07 -5.05
CA ILE A 176 15.03 3.40 -3.85
C ILE A 176 14.00 4.28 -3.12
N ALA A 177 14.26 5.58 -3.00
CA ALA A 177 13.35 6.52 -2.37
C ALA A 177 12.02 6.65 -3.15
N ALA A 178 12.10 6.74 -4.48
CA ALA A 178 10.92 6.80 -5.35
C ALA A 178 10.07 5.52 -5.27
N LEU A 179 10.70 4.35 -5.32
CA LEU A 179 10.00 3.06 -5.20
C LEU A 179 9.38 2.86 -3.81
N ALA A 180 10.05 3.31 -2.74
CA ALA A 180 9.51 3.25 -1.39
C ALA A 180 8.22 4.06 -1.22
N ALA A 181 8.08 5.17 -1.95
CA ALA A 181 6.88 6.00 -1.93
C ALA A 181 5.65 5.29 -2.55
N HIS A 182 5.86 4.27 -3.37
CA HIS A 182 4.78 3.44 -3.92
C HIS A 182 4.29 2.35 -2.96
N ILE A 183 4.97 2.13 -1.82
CA ILE A 183 4.54 1.18 -0.80
C ILE A 183 3.51 1.86 0.10
N PRO A 184 2.25 1.39 0.17
CA PRO A 184 1.19 2.07 0.93
C PRO A 184 1.44 2.15 2.44
N ASN A 185 2.17 1.18 3.00
CA ASN A 185 2.53 1.16 4.41
C ASN A 185 3.86 1.86 4.63
N THR A 186 3.84 3.01 5.31
CA THR A 186 5.04 3.83 5.57
C THR A 186 6.14 3.07 6.30
N LYS A 187 5.79 2.18 7.26
CA LYS A 187 6.79 1.35 7.96
C LYS A 187 7.42 0.33 7.02
N ALA A 188 6.61 -0.28 6.15
CA ALA A 188 7.11 -1.20 5.13
C ALA A 188 8.00 -0.49 4.10
N GLY A 189 7.65 0.74 3.69
CA GLY A 189 8.50 1.57 2.84
C GLY A 189 9.85 1.90 3.48
N LEU A 190 9.88 2.20 4.78
CA LEU A 190 11.15 2.40 5.51
C LEU A 190 11.99 1.12 5.60
N LEU A 191 11.36 -0.03 5.88
CA LEU A 191 12.04 -1.32 5.91
C LEU A 191 12.62 -1.70 4.54
N PHE A 192 11.88 -1.46 3.47
CA PHE A 192 12.34 -1.65 2.10
C PHE A 192 13.61 -0.83 1.82
N ARG A 193 13.59 0.47 2.16
CA ARG A 193 14.76 1.35 1.99
C ARG A 193 15.97 0.83 2.76
N TRP A 194 15.78 0.52 4.05
CA TRP A 194 16.86 0.04 4.90
C TRP A 194 17.47 -1.27 4.38
N THR A 195 16.62 -2.20 3.92
CA THR A 195 17.05 -3.51 3.40
C THR A 195 17.88 -3.36 2.13
N LEU A 196 17.45 -2.52 1.18
CA LEU A 196 18.20 -2.28 -0.05
C LEU A 196 19.50 -1.53 0.21
N THR A 197 19.50 -0.49 1.04
CA THR A 197 20.74 0.24 1.39
C THR A 197 21.75 -0.69 2.06
N LYS A 198 21.31 -1.57 2.96
CA LYS A 198 22.18 -2.57 3.58
C LYS A 198 22.74 -3.56 2.57
N LYS A 199 21.90 -4.11 1.69
CA LYS A 199 22.34 -5.04 0.63
C LYS A 199 23.35 -4.40 -0.34
N MET A 200 23.19 -3.13 -0.65
CA MET A 200 24.15 -2.39 -1.47
C MET A 200 25.50 -2.19 -0.76
N GLN A 201 25.49 -1.94 0.56
CA GLN A 201 26.72 -1.86 1.35
C GLN A 201 27.44 -3.22 1.43
N ASP A 202 26.70 -4.30 1.61
CA ASP A 202 27.25 -5.66 1.66
C ASP A 202 27.89 -6.09 0.32
N LEU A 203 27.34 -5.62 -0.81
CA LEU A 203 27.92 -5.85 -2.14
C LEU A 203 29.22 -5.06 -2.36
N ASN A 204 29.29 -3.83 -1.85
CA ASN A 204 30.47 -3.00 -1.97
C ASN A 204 31.64 -3.52 -1.08
N ASN A 205 31.31 -4.20 0.02
CA ASN A 205 32.28 -4.79 0.94
C ASN A 205 32.80 -6.18 0.51
N LYS A 206 32.22 -6.82 -0.51
CA LYS A 206 32.66 -8.12 -1.04
C LYS A 206 33.76 -8.03 -2.11
N HIS A 207 34.15 -6.82 -2.49
CA HIS A 207 35.16 -6.55 -3.52
C HIS A 207 36.46 -5.90 -2.97
N VAL A 208 36.69 -5.96 -1.65
CA VAL A 208 37.97 -5.66 -1.00
C VAL A 208 38.57 -6.96 -0.48
#